data_AF-A0A7X6WTF9-F1
#
_entry.id   AF-A0A7X6WTF9-F1
#
_cell.length_a   1.000
_cell.length_b   1.000
_cell.length_c   1.000
_cell.angle_alpha   90.00
_cell.angle_beta   90.00
_cell.angle_gamma   90.00
#
_symmetry.space_group_name_H-M   'P 1'
#
loop_
_entity.id
_entity.type
_entity.pdbx_description
1 polymer ?
#
loop_
_entity_poly.entity_id
_entity_poly.type
_entity_poly.pdbx_seq_one_letter_code
_entity_poly.pdbx_strand_id
1 'polypeptide(L)'
;MKTKILILIYLALLGGALYFIYPIVSDRYFNSNEETSSEKSTDKKNSSYETEDGEANTDDDSDDTPVEEVPEDVFIDIEAEDCEDNCEQFEDEEDKKYCQEYCGLLEMSDSSDTDCESLEDLERDYCYKNQAIADKNFKLCEKITDNKLRQACQNRITEDLLNNQVIE
;
A
#
# COMPACT_ATOMS: atom_id res chain seq x y z
N MET A 1 -30.02 -1.79 -50.93
CA MET A 1 -30.02 -0.38 -50.45
C MET A 1 -30.03 -0.28 -48.93
N LYS A 2 -30.90 -1.02 -48.22
CA LYS A 2 -30.99 -0.99 -46.75
C LYS A 2 -29.68 -1.32 -46.01
N THR A 3 -28.90 -2.28 -46.51
CA THR A 3 -27.60 -2.66 -45.95
C THR A 3 -26.54 -1.54 -46.03
N LYS A 4 -26.55 -0.73 -47.10
CA LYS A 4 -25.61 0.40 -47.22
C LYS A 4 -25.93 1.52 -46.23
N ILE A 5 -27.21 1.73 -45.94
CA ILE A 5 -27.68 2.72 -44.95
C ILE A 5 -27.28 2.29 -43.53
N LEU A 6 -27.43 1.01 -43.20
CA LEU A 6 -27.01 0.48 -41.89
C LEU A 6 -25.50 0.62 -41.65
N ILE A 7 -24.68 0.39 -42.68
CA ILE A 7 -23.22 0.56 -42.60
C ILE A 7 -22.85 2.03 -42.33
N LEU A 8 -23.52 2.98 -43.01
CA LEU A 8 -23.27 4.41 -42.80
C LEU A 8 -23.65 4.87 -41.39
N ILE A 9 -24.77 4.37 -40.85
CA ILE A 9 -25.19 4.67 -39.48
C ILE A 9 -24.18 4.10 -38.47
N TYR A 10 -23.73 2.87 -38.68
CA TYR A 10 -22.73 2.25 -37.81
C TYR A 10 -21.41 3.04 -37.79
N LEU A 11 -20.91 3.45 -38.95
CA LEU A 11 -19.68 4.26 -39.03
C LEU A 11 -19.84 5.64 -38.37
N ALA A 12 -21.01 6.27 -38.48
CA ALA A 12 -21.29 7.53 -37.82
C ALA A 12 -21.30 7.39 -36.29
N LEU A 13 -21.90 6.31 -35.76
CA LEU A 13 -21.91 6.02 -34.33
C LEU A 13 -20.50 5.72 -33.80
N LEU A 14 -19.73 4.93 -34.53
CA LEU A 14 -18.36 4.57 -34.15
C LEU A 14 -17.44 5.80 -34.16
N GLY A 15 -17.55 6.65 -35.17
CA GLY A 15 -16.84 7.94 -35.22
C GLY A 15 -17.23 8.87 -34.06
N GLY A 16 -18.52 8.94 -33.72
CA GLY A 16 -18.98 9.73 -32.57
C GLY A 16 -18.44 9.21 -31.23
N ALA A 17 -18.42 7.90 -31.04
CA ALA A 17 -17.87 7.28 -29.83
C ALA A 17 -16.37 7.53 -29.69
N LEU A 18 -15.60 7.36 -30.77
CA LEU A 18 -14.17 7.64 -30.78
C LEU A 18 -13.87 9.12 -30.50
N TYR A 19 -14.65 10.04 -31.08
CA TYR A 19 -14.53 11.47 -30.83
C TYR A 19 -14.77 11.84 -29.36
N PHE A 20 -15.73 11.17 -28.70
CA PHE A 20 -16.03 11.41 -27.29
C PHE A 20 -14.99 10.83 -26.34
N ILE A 21 -14.42 9.67 -26.67
CA ILE A 21 -13.41 8.99 -25.84
C ILE A 21 -12.03 9.65 -25.96
N TYR A 22 -11.71 10.21 -27.13
CA TYR A 22 -10.40 10.82 -27.42
C TYR A 22 -9.90 11.84 -26.36
N PRO A 23 -10.66 12.86 -25.92
CA PRO A 23 -10.17 13.84 -24.94
C PRO A 23 -9.88 13.24 -23.56
N ILE A 24 -10.67 12.26 -23.12
CA ILE A 24 -10.50 11.61 -21.81
C ILE A 24 -9.19 10.80 -21.78
N VAL A 25 -8.89 10.12 -22.88
CA VAL A 25 -7.67 9.32 -23.01
C VAL A 25 -6.46 10.24 -23.24
N SER A 26 -6.62 11.35 -23.98
CA SER A 26 -5.48 12.21 -24.28
C SER A 26 -4.91 12.90 -23.04
N ASP A 27 -5.77 13.34 -22.12
CA ASP A 27 -5.34 14.00 -20.89
C ASP A 27 -4.53 13.09 -19.96
N ARG A 28 -4.78 11.77 -20.01
CA ARG A 28 -4.05 10.79 -19.19
C ARG A 28 -2.74 10.33 -19.82
N TYR A 29 -2.72 10.13 -21.12
CA TYR A 29 -1.59 9.46 -21.79
C TYR A 29 -0.61 10.41 -22.49
N PHE A 30 -1.06 11.59 -22.93
CA PHE A 30 -0.21 12.51 -23.69
C PHE A 30 0.24 13.74 -22.90
N ASN A 31 -0.28 13.96 -21.69
CA ASN A 31 0.18 15.02 -20.77
C ASN A 31 1.25 14.56 -19.76
N SER A 32 1.78 13.34 -19.89
CA SER A 32 2.99 12.93 -19.18
C SER A 32 4.22 13.31 -20.00
N ASN A 33 4.62 14.59 -19.92
CA ASN A 33 6.00 15.08 -19.92
C ASN A 33 6.07 16.54 -20.34
N GLU A 34 6.18 17.44 -19.36
CA GLU A 34 7.24 18.46 -19.39
C GLU A 34 7.50 19.01 -17.99
N GLU A 35 8.17 18.22 -17.13
CA GLU A 35 9.20 18.77 -16.24
C GLU A 35 10.34 17.75 -16.14
N THR A 36 11.26 17.86 -17.10
CA THR A 36 12.64 17.42 -16.92
C THR A 36 13.42 18.65 -16.47
N SER A 37 13.77 18.74 -15.18
CA SER A 37 14.97 19.46 -14.77
C SER A 37 15.97 18.46 -14.20
N SER A 38 17.05 18.36 -14.96
CA SER A 38 18.31 17.70 -14.65
C SER A 38 18.79 17.95 -13.22
N GLU A 39 19.11 16.88 -12.48
CA GLU A 39 20.37 16.85 -11.75
C GLU A 39 20.92 15.43 -11.62
N LYS A 40 22.21 15.31 -11.93
CA LYS A 40 23.04 14.12 -11.96
C LYS A 40 24.10 14.32 -10.89
N SER A 41 24.22 13.40 -9.92
CA SER A 41 25.43 12.97 -9.20
C SER A 41 24.98 11.97 -8.12
N THR A 42 25.31 10.68 -8.18
CA THR A 42 26.53 10.02 -7.63
C THR A 42 26.75 10.25 -6.14
N ASP A 43 26.57 9.18 -5.37
CA ASP A 43 27.18 8.81 -4.07
C ASP A 43 27.19 9.82 -2.91
N LYS A 44 26.37 9.56 -1.88
CA LYS A 44 26.80 9.19 -0.51
C LYS A 44 25.70 9.45 0.53
N LYS A 45 25.37 8.38 1.26
CA LYS A 45 25.26 8.30 2.74
C LYS A 45 25.27 9.64 3.50
N ASN A 46 24.09 10.11 3.90
CA ASN A 46 23.73 10.66 5.22
C ASN A 46 22.39 11.40 5.11
N SER A 47 21.32 10.81 5.64
CA SER A 47 20.08 11.54 5.92
C SER A 47 20.23 12.23 7.26
N SER A 48 20.70 13.47 7.21
CA SER A 48 20.61 14.45 8.30
C SER A 48 19.26 15.14 8.16
N TYR A 49 18.33 14.87 9.08
CA TYR A 49 17.16 15.73 9.26
C TYR A 49 17.59 16.91 10.15
N GLU A 50 17.66 18.10 9.56
CA GLU A 50 17.67 19.36 10.30
C GLU A 50 16.25 19.59 10.84
N THR A 51 16.12 19.52 12.16
CA THR A 51 14.97 20.03 12.91
C THR A 51 15.19 21.53 13.09
N GLU A 52 14.28 22.35 12.57
CA GLU A 52 14.27 23.79 12.84
C GLU A 52 13.94 24.06 14.32
N ASP A 53 14.79 24.89 14.91
CA ASP A 53 14.82 25.32 16.30
C ASP A 53 13.55 26.08 16.73
N GLY A 54 13.14 25.80 17.97
CA GLY A 54 12.21 26.62 18.74
C GLY A 54 12.61 26.60 20.21
N GLU A 55 13.55 27.47 20.59
CA GLU A 55 14.03 27.69 21.95
C GLU A 55 12.92 28.08 22.94
N ALA A 56 12.86 27.40 24.08
CA ALA A 56 12.47 28.01 25.35
C ALA A 56 13.19 27.30 26.51
N ASN A 57 14.11 28.03 27.13
CA ASN A 57 14.92 27.65 28.28
C ASN A 57 14.12 27.10 29.47
N THR A 58 14.62 26.00 30.05
CA THR A 58 14.55 25.73 31.48
C THR A 58 15.81 24.98 31.91
N ASP A 59 16.62 25.65 32.73
CA ASP A 59 17.67 25.03 33.54
C ASP A 59 17.00 24.08 34.56
N ASP A 60 17.27 22.78 34.49
CA ASP A 60 17.01 21.88 35.62
C ASP A 60 17.95 20.67 35.59
N ASP A 61 18.24 20.21 36.80
CA ASP A 61 19.38 19.43 37.27
C ASP A 61 19.62 18.09 36.55
N SER A 62 20.91 17.77 36.38
CA SER A 62 21.41 16.51 35.85
C SER A 62 21.05 15.32 36.76
N ASP A 63 20.22 14.42 36.26
CA ASP A 63 20.25 13.00 36.64
C ASP A 63 20.55 12.19 35.38
N ASP A 64 21.82 11.79 35.25
CA ASP A 64 22.42 11.09 34.13
C ASP A 64 21.95 9.63 34.15
N THR A 65 20.69 9.44 33.74
CA THR A 65 20.15 8.11 33.42
C THR A 65 20.62 7.76 32.01
N PRO A 66 21.30 6.61 31.79
CA PRO A 66 21.61 6.16 30.45
C PRO A 66 20.32 6.07 29.66
N VAL A 67 20.16 6.95 28.67
CA VAL A 67 19.12 6.83 27.66
C VAL A 67 19.45 5.55 26.91
N GLU A 68 18.77 4.45 27.25
CA GLU A 68 18.68 3.30 26.37
C GLU A 68 18.08 3.83 25.08
N GLU A 69 18.89 3.87 24.01
CA GLU A 69 18.41 4.15 22.67
C GLU A 69 17.36 3.09 22.35
N VAL A 70 16.09 3.50 22.45
CA VAL A 70 14.95 2.70 21.99
C VAL A 70 15.24 2.44 20.53
N PRO A 71 15.39 1.17 20.10
CA PRO A 71 15.60 0.86 18.70
C PRO A 71 14.41 1.43 17.95
N GLU A 72 14.65 2.39 17.05
CA GLU A 72 13.62 2.82 16.10
C GLU A 72 13.14 1.56 15.39
N ASP A 73 11.84 1.25 15.50
CA ASP A 73 11.23 0.13 14.79
C ASP A 73 11.53 0.29 13.30
N VAL A 74 12.54 -0.45 12.82
CA VAL A 74 12.94 -0.45 11.42
C VAL A 74 11.93 -1.31 10.69
N PHE A 75 10.76 -0.72 10.39
CA PHE A 75 9.78 -1.35 9.53
C PHE A 75 10.41 -1.55 8.15
N ILE A 76 10.62 -2.81 7.75
CA ILE A 76 11.14 -3.13 6.43
C ILE A 76 10.18 -2.64 5.33
N ASP A 77 10.76 -2.20 4.22
CA ASP A 77 10.01 -1.90 3.01
C ASP A 77 9.76 -3.20 2.25
N ILE A 78 8.49 -3.52 1.99
CA ILE A 78 8.07 -4.67 1.20
C ILE A 78 7.51 -4.15 -0.12
N GLU A 79 8.10 -4.59 -1.22
CA GLU A 79 7.66 -4.32 -2.59
C GLU A 79 6.78 -5.45 -3.13
N ALA A 80 6.16 -5.25 -4.29
CA ALA A 80 5.25 -6.25 -4.87
C ALA A 80 6.03 -7.50 -5.33
N GLU A 81 7.23 -7.28 -5.85
CA GLU A 81 8.18 -8.29 -6.30
C GLU A 81 8.51 -9.28 -5.17
N ASP A 82 8.58 -8.79 -3.93
CA ASP A 82 8.85 -9.59 -2.73
C ASP A 82 7.70 -10.56 -2.42
N CYS A 83 6.46 -10.14 -2.68
CA CYS A 83 5.32 -11.03 -2.53
C CYS A 83 5.28 -12.09 -3.65
N GLU A 84 5.71 -11.73 -4.87
CA GLU A 84 5.79 -12.67 -6.00
C GLU A 84 6.86 -13.75 -5.79
N ASP A 85 7.95 -13.42 -5.10
CA ASP A 85 9.05 -14.34 -4.79
C ASP A 85 8.85 -15.18 -3.52
N ASN A 86 7.71 -15.02 -2.83
CA ASN A 86 7.42 -15.62 -1.52
C ASN A 86 8.36 -15.19 -0.39
N CYS A 87 8.80 -13.92 -0.41
CA CYS A 87 9.69 -13.33 0.59
C CYS A 87 11.04 -14.06 0.68
N GLU A 88 11.55 -14.57 -0.44
CA GLU A 88 12.81 -15.32 -0.48
C GLU A 88 14.03 -14.43 -0.26
N GLN A 89 13.93 -13.14 -0.61
CA GLN A 89 15.01 -12.18 -0.44
C GLN A 89 15.32 -11.79 1.02
N PHE A 90 14.40 -12.07 1.95
CA PHE A 90 14.61 -11.77 3.38
C PHE A 90 15.35 -12.94 4.04
N GLU A 91 16.60 -12.69 4.45
CA GLU A 91 17.43 -13.67 5.16
C GLU A 91 17.07 -13.79 6.65
N ASP A 92 16.64 -12.69 7.26
CA ASP A 92 16.21 -12.66 8.65
C ASP A 92 14.84 -13.32 8.83
N GLU A 93 14.70 -14.15 9.86
CA GLU A 93 13.47 -14.93 10.09
C GLU A 93 12.28 -14.04 10.50
N GLU A 94 12.52 -12.95 11.23
CA GLU A 94 11.47 -12.03 11.67
C GLU A 94 10.99 -11.19 10.49
N ASP A 95 11.91 -10.66 9.69
CA ASP A 95 11.60 -9.89 8.47
C ASP A 95 10.87 -10.75 7.44
N LYS A 96 11.34 -11.98 7.23
CA LYS A 96 10.69 -12.92 6.33
C LYS A 96 9.28 -13.24 6.78
N LYS A 97 9.08 -13.47 8.07
CA LYS A 97 7.76 -13.71 8.64
C LYS A 97 6.86 -12.48 8.45
N TYR A 98 7.36 -11.28 8.73
CA TYR A 98 6.65 -10.02 8.51
C TYR A 98 6.19 -9.89 7.05
N CYS A 99 7.08 -10.17 6.09
CA CYS A 99 6.75 -10.18 4.67
C CYS A 99 5.69 -11.23 4.32
N GLN A 100 5.82 -12.46 4.80
CA GLN A 100 4.84 -13.51 4.52
C GLN A 100 3.46 -13.18 5.08
N GLU A 101 3.41 -12.58 6.27
CA GLU A 101 2.17 -12.08 6.84
C GLU A 101 1.62 -10.93 6.02
N TYR A 102 2.44 -9.95 5.62
CA TYR A 102 2.08 -8.82 4.76
C TYR A 102 1.45 -9.29 3.43
N CYS A 103 2.14 -10.20 2.73
CA CYS A 103 1.74 -10.76 1.44
C CYS A 103 0.59 -11.78 1.54
N GLY A 104 0.19 -12.21 2.74
CA GLY A 104 -0.88 -13.18 2.94
C GLY A 104 -0.51 -14.60 2.49
N LEU A 105 0.79 -14.93 2.56
CA LEU A 105 1.33 -16.25 2.20
C LEU A 105 1.24 -17.24 3.36
N LEU A 106 1.13 -16.74 4.59
CA LEU A 106 0.85 -17.56 5.76
C LEU A 106 -0.64 -17.89 5.80
N GLU A 107 -0.96 -19.18 5.88
CA GLU A 107 -2.32 -19.64 6.14
C GLU A 107 -2.75 -19.06 7.49
N MET A 108 -3.77 -18.20 7.45
CA MET A 108 -4.34 -17.59 8.65
C MET A 108 -4.85 -18.73 9.54
N SER A 109 -4.16 -18.99 10.66
CA SER A 109 -4.69 -19.88 11.68
C SER A 109 -6.01 -19.29 12.13
N ASP A 110 -7.12 -20.01 11.92
CA ASP A 110 -8.51 -19.62 12.16
C ASP A 110 -8.68 -18.63 13.33
N SER A 111 -8.51 -17.33 13.05
CA SER A 111 -8.54 -16.25 14.04
C SER A 111 -9.92 -15.61 14.10
N SER A 112 -10.97 -16.35 13.72
CA SER A 112 -12.36 -15.87 13.74
C SER A 112 -12.88 -15.60 15.15
N ASP A 113 -12.19 -16.10 16.19
CA ASP A 113 -12.55 -15.92 17.61
C ASP A 113 -11.51 -15.13 18.42
N THR A 114 -10.49 -14.55 17.78
CA THR A 114 -9.45 -13.80 18.50
C THR A 114 -9.94 -12.37 18.78
N ASP A 115 -9.97 -11.99 20.05
CA ASP A 115 -10.24 -10.61 20.46
C ASP A 115 -9.04 -9.72 20.16
N CYS A 116 -9.01 -9.12 18.96
CA CYS A 116 -7.92 -8.25 18.52
C CYS A 116 -7.71 -7.05 19.45
N GLU A 117 -8.71 -6.62 20.23
CA GLU A 117 -8.57 -5.49 21.16
C GLU A 117 -7.63 -5.80 22.34
N SER A 118 -7.39 -7.09 22.61
CA SER A 118 -6.49 -7.55 23.67
C SER A 118 -5.01 -7.64 23.27
N LEU A 119 -4.72 -7.46 21.98
CA LEU A 119 -3.35 -7.49 21.43
C LEU A 119 -2.76 -6.07 21.38
N GLU A 120 -1.43 -6.00 21.31
CA GLU A 120 -0.69 -4.73 21.25
C GLU A 120 0.04 -4.58 19.91
N ASP A 121 0.32 -3.33 19.56
CA ASP A 121 1.12 -2.91 18.40
C ASP A 121 0.83 -3.67 17.10
N LEU A 122 1.86 -4.34 16.57
CA LEU A 122 1.82 -4.97 15.26
C LEU A 122 0.97 -6.26 15.26
N GLU A 123 0.95 -7.01 16.36
CA GLU A 123 0.12 -8.22 16.50
C GLU A 123 -1.37 -7.87 16.40
N ARG A 124 -1.78 -6.75 17.01
CA ARG A 124 -3.16 -6.22 16.90
C ARG A 124 -3.52 -5.88 15.46
N ASP A 125 -2.60 -5.22 14.77
CA ASP A 125 -2.79 -4.76 13.40
C ASP A 125 -2.92 -5.96 12.43
N TYR A 126 -2.11 -7.01 12.60
CA TYR A 126 -2.27 -8.26 11.86
C TYR A 126 -3.58 -8.98 12.17
N CYS A 127 -3.99 -9.01 13.45
CA CYS A 127 -5.26 -9.60 13.83
C CYS A 127 -6.43 -8.92 13.11
N TYR A 128 -6.49 -7.58 13.15
CA TYR A 128 -7.53 -6.83 12.45
C TYR A 128 -7.48 -7.03 10.95
N LYS A 129 -6.29 -7.09 10.34
CA LYS A 129 -6.15 -7.38 8.92
C LYS A 129 -6.76 -8.73 8.56
N ASN A 130 -6.40 -9.79 9.29
CA ASN A 130 -6.87 -11.14 9.02
C ASN A 130 -8.40 -11.22 9.19
N GLN A 131 -8.94 -10.64 10.26
CA GLN A 131 -10.37 -10.56 10.49
C GLN A 131 -11.10 -9.76 9.39
N ALA A 132 -10.52 -8.64 8.96
CA ALA A 132 -11.07 -7.81 7.89
C ALA A 132 -11.14 -8.56 6.55
N ILE A 133 -10.11 -9.34 6.21
CA ILE A 133 -10.06 -10.14 4.99
C ILE A 133 -11.09 -11.26 5.05
N ALA A 134 -11.14 -12.02 6.15
CA ALA A 134 -12.10 -13.10 6.35
C ALA A 134 -13.55 -12.61 6.25
N ASP A 135 -13.87 -11.49 6.90
CA ASP A 135 -15.21 -10.90 6.92
C ASP A 135 -15.51 -9.99 5.71
N LYS A 136 -14.52 -9.74 4.86
CA LYS A 136 -14.55 -8.75 3.75
C LYS A 136 -15.03 -7.36 4.23
N ASN A 137 -14.55 -6.94 5.39
CA ASN A 137 -15.00 -5.73 6.09
C ASN A 137 -13.91 -4.64 6.14
N PHE A 138 -14.00 -3.67 5.24
CA PHE A 138 -13.07 -2.53 5.17
C PHE A 138 -12.97 -1.71 6.47
N LYS A 139 -14.03 -1.67 7.30
CA LYS A 139 -14.00 -0.92 8.57
C LYS A 139 -13.02 -1.52 9.57
N LEU A 140 -12.74 -2.82 9.47
CA LEU A 140 -11.74 -3.46 10.33
C LEU A 140 -10.32 -3.06 9.90
N CYS A 141 -10.06 -2.87 8.59
CA CYS A 141 -8.78 -2.31 8.14
C CYS A 141 -8.54 -0.90 8.69
N GLU A 142 -9.58 -0.09 8.91
CA GLU A 142 -9.44 1.26 9.48
C GLU A 142 -8.93 1.26 10.93
N LYS A 143 -9.03 0.12 11.63
CA LYS A 143 -8.50 -0.04 12.99
C LYS A 143 -6.99 -0.31 13.02
N ILE A 144 -6.38 -0.59 11.86
CA ILE A 144 -4.95 -0.86 11.73
C ILE A 144 -4.17 0.45 11.81
N THR A 145 -3.19 0.46 12.71
CA THR A 145 -2.34 1.63 13.01
C THR A 145 -1.28 1.81 11.93
N ASP A 146 -0.63 0.71 11.52
CA ASP A 146 0.34 0.67 10.44
C ASP A 146 -0.31 0.98 9.08
N ASN A 147 0.18 2.03 8.42
CA ASN A 147 -0.38 2.52 7.17
C ASN A 147 -0.18 1.53 6.01
N LYS A 148 0.96 0.86 5.94
CA LYS A 148 1.29 -0.10 4.88
C LYS A 148 0.39 -1.32 5.00
N LEU A 149 0.23 -1.84 6.20
CA LEU A 149 -0.61 -2.99 6.50
C LEU A 149 -2.10 -2.66 6.32
N ARG A 150 -2.53 -1.45 6.66
CA ARG A 150 -3.88 -0.96 6.36
C ARG A 150 -4.14 -0.93 4.86
N GLN A 151 -3.21 -0.42 4.07
CA GLN A 151 -3.33 -0.39 2.62
C GLN A 151 -3.35 -1.81 2.04
N ALA A 152 -2.47 -2.69 2.50
CA ALA A 152 -2.44 -4.10 2.11
C ALA A 152 -3.78 -4.80 2.43
N CYS A 153 -4.35 -4.56 3.61
CA CYS A 153 -5.66 -5.06 4.02
C CYS A 153 -6.76 -4.65 3.03
N GLN A 154 -6.84 -3.36 2.68
CA GLN A 154 -7.85 -2.85 1.76
C GLN A 154 -7.67 -3.38 0.33
N ASN A 155 -6.42 -3.46 -0.14
CA ASN A 155 -6.11 -4.03 -1.45
C ASN A 155 -6.53 -5.49 -1.50
N ARG A 156 -6.21 -6.28 -0.47
CA ARG A 156 -6.54 -7.70 -0.43
C ARG A 156 -8.04 -7.97 -0.45
N ILE A 157 -8.83 -7.23 0.35
CA ILE A 157 -10.29 -7.33 0.31
C ILE A 157 -10.82 -6.98 -1.10
N THR A 158 -10.25 -5.95 -1.73
CA THR A 158 -10.65 -5.53 -3.08
C THR A 158 -10.35 -6.62 -4.11
N GLU A 159 -9.15 -7.19 -4.09
CA GLU A 159 -8.77 -8.32 -4.94
C GLU A 159 -9.69 -9.51 -4.76
N ASP A 160 -9.98 -9.90 -3.52
CA ASP A 160 -10.89 -11.00 -3.22
C ASP A 160 -12.29 -10.73 -3.75
N LEU A 161 -12.80 -9.49 -3.64
CA LEU A 161 -14.10 -9.13 -4.20
C LEU A 161 -14.11 -9.20 -5.74
N LEU A 162 -13.05 -8.74 -6.40
CA LEU A 162 -12.93 -8.78 -7.86
C LEU A 162 -12.80 -10.22 -8.37
N ASN A 163 -11.97 -11.04 -7.71
CA ASN A 163 -11.74 -12.44 -8.10
C ASN A 163 -12.99 -13.31 -7.88
N ASN A 164 -13.74 -13.06 -6.81
CA ASN A 164 -14.98 -13.78 -6.52
C ASN A 164 -16.15 -13.41 -7.44
N GLN A 165 -16.07 -12.30 -8.20
CA GLN A 165 -17.09 -11.90 -9.18
C GLN A 165 -16.93 -12.55 -10.55
N VAL A 166 -15.84 -13.28 -10.80
CA VAL A 166 -15.56 -13.93 -12.10
C VAL A 166 -16.17 -15.35 -12.19
N ILE A 167 -16.89 -15.80 -11.16
CA ILE A 167 -17.57 -17.11 -11.12
C ILE A 167 -19.09 -16.92 -11.11
N GLU A 168 -19.68 -16.46 -12.22
CA GLU A 168 -21.08 -16.72 -12.61
C GLU A 168 -21.23 -16.79 -14.13
#